data_AF-A0A1W4WXT1-F1
#
_entry.id   AF-A0A1W4WXT1-F1
#
_cell.length_a   1.000
_cell.length_b   1.000
_cell.length_c   1.000
_cell.angle_alpha   90.00
_cell.angle_beta   90.00
_cell.angle_gamma   90.00
#
_symmetry.space_group_name_H-M   'P 1'
#
loop_
_entity.id
_entity.type
_entity.pdbx_description
1 polymer ?
#
loop_
_entity_poly.entity_id
_entity_poly.type
_entity_poly.pdbx_seq_one_letter_code
_entity_poly.pdbx_strand_id
1 'polypeptide(L)'
;MECGLSTSYTNGSTPSSGILAHEVRSQRSPSKAGLHVNFSDKGEVKERREKFLTAKYGNHQMSLIRKRLAVEMWLYEELKKLYETSPKIEDCNSEEVEVDIDELLDMDNDEQRRRHLQSLLTGAKKSQNDVKKFINDLLDKAKTL
;
A
#
# COMPACT_ATOMS: atom_id res chain seq x y z
N MET A 1 -3.54 -26.82 16.21
CA MET A 1 -3.08 -26.02 17.36
C MET A 1 -3.74 -24.67 17.23
N GLU A 2 -4.87 -24.46 17.90
CA GLU A 2 -5.62 -23.21 17.88
C GLU A 2 -5.26 -22.42 19.14
N CYS A 3 -4.66 -21.24 18.98
CA CYS A 3 -4.34 -20.34 20.08
C CYS A 3 -5.29 -19.15 20.01
N GLY A 4 -6.40 -19.23 20.75
CA GLY A 4 -7.28 -18.09 21.04
C GLY A 4 -6.78 -17.35 22.27
N LEU A 5 -6.39 -16.08 22.11
CA LEU A 5 -6.07 -15.17 23.20
C LEU A 5 -7.32 -14.34 23.51
N SER A 6 -7.92 -14.54 24.67
CA SER A 6 -8.97 -13.68 25.22
C SER A 6 -8.36 -12.63 26.15
N THR A 7 -8.49 -11.38 25.72
CA THR A 7 -8.20 -10.16 26.49
C THR A 7 -9.25 -9.97 27.58
N SER A 8 -8.80 -9.73 28.82
CA SER A 8 -9.65 -9.19 29.89
C SER A 8 -9.05 -7.88 30.42
N TYR A 9 -9.88 -6.85 30.39
CA TYR A 9 -9.66 -5.50 30.89
C TYR A 9 -9.90 -5.45 32.41
N THR A 10 -9.08 -4.70 33.14
CA THR A 10 -9.47 -4.17 34.46
C THR A 10 -8.93 -2.75 34.62
N ASN A 11 -9.76 -1.89 35.22
CA ASN A 11 -9.58 -0.47 35.36
C ASN A 11 -9.60 -0.11 36.86
N GLY A 12 -8.71 0.79 37.28
CA GLY A 12 -8.87 1.64 38.47
C GLY A 12 -8.45 1.09 39.84
N SER A 13 -7.47 1.76 40.48
CA SER A 13 -7.64 2.50 41.76
C SER A 13 -6.29 2.81 42.42
N THR A 14 -6.00 4.09 42.61
CA THR A 14 -4.98 4.63 43.54
C THR A 14 -5.38 4.40 45.00
N PRO A 15 -4.44 4.34 45.95
CA PRO A 15 -4.29 5.51 46.82
C PRO A 15 -2.85 5.88 47.20
N SER A 16 -2.72 7.13 47.62
CA SER A 16 -1.55 7.84 48.13
C SER A 16 -1.25 7.49 49.60
N SER A 17 0.04 7.36 49.93
CA SER A 17 0.74 7.53 51.23
C SER A 17 2.20 7.11 51.00
N GLY A 18 3.30 7.77 51.34
CA GLY A 18 3.67 8.99 52.06
C GLY A 18 5.15 8.81 52.47
N ILE A 19 5.86 9.93 52.70
CA ILE A 19 6.97 10.06 53.69
C ILE A 19 8.43 9.73 53.25
N LEU A 20 9.17 10.85 53.06
CA LEU A 20 10.54 11.20 53.52
C LEU A 20 11.83 10.73 52.80
N ALA A 21 12.49 11.76 52.25
CA ALA A 21 13.85 12.23 52.55
C ALA A 21 15.09 11.38 52.17
N HIS A 22 15.87 12.00 51.27
CA HIS A 22 17.31 12.21 51.37
C HIS A 22 18.23 10.97 51.43
N GLU A 23 18.87 10.64 50.30
CA GLU A 23 20.34 10.53 50.29
C GLU A 23 20.89 10.63 48.86
N VAL A 24 21.61 11.72 48.59
CA VAL A 24 22.57 11.80 47.50
C VAL A 24 23.71 10.87 47.85
N ARG A 25 23.75 9.69 47.24
CA ARG A 25 24.97 8.87 47.22
C ARG A 25 25.40 8.64 45.79
N SER A 26 26.19 9.62 45.33
CA SER A 26 27.14 9.49 44.25
C SER A 26 28.00 8.25 44.49
N GLN A 27 27.60 7.13 43.89
CA GLN A 27 28.46 5.97 43.72
C GLN A 27 28.90 5.96 42.26
N ARG A 28 30.09 6.52 42.06
CA ARG A 28 30.90 6.39 40.85
C ARG A 28 30.81 4.96 40.33
N SER A 29 30.21 4.80 39.17
CA SER A 29 30.32 3.56 38.39
C SER A 29 31.81 3.23 38.23
N PRO A 30 32.26 1.99 38.49
CA PRO A 30 33.64 1.64 38.26
C PRO A 30 33.92 1.76 36.76
N SER A 31 34.88 2.64 36.46
CA SER A 31 35.81 2.62 35.33
C SER A 31 35.38 1.82 34.10
N LYS A 32 35.05 2.56 33.04
CA LYS A 32 34.99 2.14 31.65
C LYS A 32 36.37 1.65 31.19
N ALA A 33 36.79 0.48 31.64
CA ALA A 33 38.01 -0.19 31.23
C ALA A 33 37.63 -1.64 30.86
N GLY A 34 37.55 -1.92 29.56
CA GLY A 34 37.29 -3.28 29.09
C GLY A 34 36.29 -3.43 27.93
N LEU A 35 35.96 -2.39 27.15
CA LEU A 35 35.37 -2.63 25.82
C LEU A 35 36.49 -3.07 24.85
N HIS A 36 36.97 -4.30 25.03
CA HIS A 36 37.78 -4.98 24.02
C HIS A 36 36.86 -5.90 23.21
N VAL A 37 36.52 -5.50 21.99
CA VAL A 37 35.83 -6.40 21.04
C VAL A 37 36.86 -7.38 20.50
N ASN A 38 36.78 -8.62 20.96
CA ASN A 38 37.61 -9.69 20.46
C ASN A 38 37.04 -10.16 19.10
N PHE A 39 37.54 -9.59 18.00
CA PHE A 39 37.30 -10.18 16.68
C PHE A 39 38.13 -11.46 16.58
N SER A 40 37.51 -12.60 16.88
CA SER A 40 38.03 -13.89 16.39
C SER A 40 37.84 -13.94 14.87
N ASP A 41 38.71 -13.25 14.14
CA ASP A 41 38.94 -13.54 12.73
C ASP A 41 39.76 -14.82 12.68
N LYS A 42 39.12 -15.97 12.40
CA LYS A 42 39.57 -17.12 11.58
C LYS A 42 38.52 -18.23 11.68
N GLY A 43 37.61 -18.32 10.71
CA GLY A 43 36.75 -19.49 10.52
C GLY A 43 35.39 -19.19 9.90
N GLU A 44 35.24 -19.53 8.61
CA GLU A 44 33.99 -19.56 7.84
C GLU A 44 33.22 -18.25 7.64
N VAL A 45 33.75 -17.42 6.73
CA VAL A 45 32.93 -16.47 5.95
C VAL A 45 32.49 -17.15 4.65
N LYS A 46 31.40 -17.90 4.68
CA LYS A 46 30.46 -18.14 3.57
C LYS A 46 29.39 -19.09 4.10
N GLU A 47 28.17 -19.00 3.58
CA GLU A 47 27.13 -20.03 3.80
C GLU A 47 26.37 -19.98 5.15
N ARG A 48 25.68 -18.86 5.48
CA ARG A 48 24.39 -18.92 6.22
C ARG A 48 23.62 -17.61 6.40
N ARG A 49 23.79 -16.65 5.51
CA ARG A 49 22.85 -15.53 5.42
C ARG A 49 22.30 -15.47 4.01
N GLU A 50 21.51 -16.49 3.66
CA GLU A 50 20.43 -16.32 2.69
C GLU A 50 19.43 -15.32 3.31
N LYS A 51 19.79 -14.04 3.27
CA LYS A 51 18.86 -12.96 3.54
C LYS A 51 17.89 -13.00 2.37
N PHE A 52 16.73 -13.62 2.54
CA PHE A 52 15.63 -13.41 1.61
C PHE A 52 15.39 -11.89 1.57
N LEU A 53 15.75 -11.28 0.44
CA LEU A 53 15.67 -9.83 0.19
C LEU A 53 14.22 -9.33 0.10
N THR A 54 13.27 -10.24 0.21
CA THR A 54 11.85 -9.96 0.09
C THR A 54 11.29 -9.63 1.46
N ALA A 55 11.34 -8.36 1.82
CA ALA A 55 10.50 -7.84 2.89
C ALA A 55 9.03 -8.09 2.54
N LYS A 56 8.25 -8.58 3.51
CA LYS A 56 6.81 -8.77 3.32
C LYS A 56 6.10 -7.43 3.51
N TYR A 57 5.15 -7.12 2.62
CA TYR A 57 4.24 -5.99 2.81
C TYR A 57 3.44 -6.14 4.11
N GLY A 58 3.31 -5.04 4.86
CA GLY A 58 2.44 -4.99 6.03
C GLY A 58 0.97 -5.20 5.67
N ASN A 59 0.12 -5.48 6.66
CA ASN A 59 -1.32 -5.73 6.43
C ASN A 59 -2.00 -4.57 5.66
N HIS A 60 -1.66 -3.32 6.02
CA HIS A 60 -2.17 -2.13 5.35
C HIS A 60 -1.71 -2.04 3.89
N GLN A 61 -0.40 -2.18 3.63
CA GLN A 61 0.14 -2.20 2.26
C GLN A 61 -0.50 -3.31 1.42
N MET A 62 -0.65 -4.51 1.99
CA MET A 62 -1.29 -5.63 1.30
C MET A 62 -2.78 -5.36 1.05
N SER A 63 -3.46 -4.60 1.91
CA SER A 63 -4.82 -4.12 1.63
C SER A 63 -4.87 -3.11 0.49
N LEU A 64 -3.93 -2.14 0.44
CA LEU A 64 -3.86 -1.16 -0.64
C LEU A 64 -3.55 -1.82 -1.98
N ILE A 65 -2.59 -2.75 -2.02
CA ILE A 65 -2.27 -3.53 -3.23
C ILE A 65 -3.52 -4.26 -3.74
N ARG A 66 -4.27 -4.93 -2.86
CA ARG A 66 -5.51 -5.62 -3.25
C ARG A 66 -6.59 -4.68 -3.78
N LYS A 67 -6.77 -3.52 -3.14
CA LYS A 67 -7.71 -2.50 -3.63
C LYS A 67 -7.30 -1.99 -5.01
N ARG A 68 -6.03 -1.65 -5.20
CA ARG A 68 -5.49 -1.18 -6.48
C ARG A 68 -5.75 -2.22 -7.56
N LEU A 69 -5.34 -3.47 -7.35
CA LEU A 69 -5.59 -4.55 -8.30
C LEU A 69 -7.07 -4.72 -8.66
N ALA A 70 -7.99 -4.54 -7.71
CA ALA A 70 -9.41 -4.59 -7.99
C ALA A 70 -9.88 -3.45 -8.90
N VAL A 71 -9.32 -2.25 -8.76
CA VAL A 71 -9.60 -1.12 -9.66
C VAL A 71 -8.98 -1.34 -11.04
N GLU A 72 -7.73 -1.77 -11.12
CA GLU A 72 -7.02 -2.09 -12.38
C GLU A 72 -7.76 -3.16 -13.18
N MET A 73 -8.19 -4.25 -12.52
CA MET A 73 -8.95 -5.33 -13.17
C MET A 73 -10.30 -4.83 -13.70
N TRP A 74 -11.02 -4.05 -12.90
CA TRP A 74 -12.29 -3.47 -13.33
C TRP A 74 -12.10 -2.51 -14.51
N LEU A 75 -11.06 -1.68 -14.48
CA LEU A 75 -10.72 -0.75 -15.55
C LEU A 75 -10.49 -1.50 -16.86
N TYR A 76 -9.67 -2.54 -16.83
CA TYR A 76 -9.39 -3.36 -18.02
C TYR A 76 -10.66 -3.98 -18.62
N GLU A 77 -11.51 -4.60 -17.78
CA GLU A 77 -12.77 -5.20 -18.24
C GLU A 77 -13.73 -4.17 -18.84
N GLU A 78 -13.87 -3.01 -18.20
CA GLU A 78 -14.83 -2.00 -18.62
C GLU A 78 -14.35 -1.24 -19.86
N LEU A 79 -13.04 -1.00 -19.98
CA LEU A 79 -12.42 -0.43 -21.17
C LEU A 79 -12.55 -1.39 -22.35
N LYS A 80 -12.30 -2.70 -22.14
CA LYS A 80 -12.56 -3.72 -23.17
C LYS A 80 -14.01 -3.69 -23.67
N LYS A 81 -15.00 -3.60 -22.77
CA LYS A 81 -16.43 -3.47 -23.15
C LYS A 81 -16.73 -2.18 -23.92
N LEU A 82 -15.95 -1.12 -23.74
CA LEU A 82 -16.13 0.16 -24.43
C LEU A 82 -15.65 0.12 -25.88
N TYR A 83 -14.63 -0.71 -26.17
CA TYR A 83 -13.99 -0.84 -27.48
C TYR A 83 -14.35 -2.11 -28.26
N GLU A 84 -14.93 -3.14 -27.62
CA GLU A 84 -15.48 -4.30 -28.32
C GLU A 84 -16.78 -3.95 -29.05
N THR A 85 -16.72 -3.88 -30.39
CA THR A 85 -17.90 -3.81 -31.27
C THR A 85 -18.05 -5.08 -32.09
N SER A 86 -18.79 -6.04 -31.53
CA SER A 86 -19.21 -7.31 -32.17
C SER A 86 -18.08 -8.26 -32.61
N PRO A 87 -18.27 -9.58 -32.47
CA PRO A 87 -17.23 -10.60 -32.71
C PRO A 87 -16.90 -10.87 -34.19
N LYS A 88 -17.16 -9.92 -35.11
CA LYS A 88 -17.04 -10.17 -36.56
C LYS A 88 -16.08 -9.25 -37.30
N ILE A 89 -15.51 -8.25 -36.64
CA ILE A 89 -14.53 -7.36 -37.27
C ILE A 89 -13.39 -7.20 -36.29
N GLU A 90 -12.46 -8.16 -36.33
CA GLU A 90 -11.08 -7.92 -35.92
C GLU A 90 -10.45 -6.91 -36.89
N ASP A 91 -10.90 -5.66 -36.75
CA ASP A 91 -10.24 -4.52 -37.36
C ASP A 91 -8.95 -4.31 -36.57
N CYS A 92 -7.83 -4.54 -37.25
CA CYS A 92 -6.46 -4.42 -36.78
C CYS A 92 -6.05 -2.98 -36.38
N ASN A 93 -7.02 -2.05 -36.32
CA ASN A 93 -6.86 -0.65 -35.93
C ASN A 93 -7.59 -0.27 -34.64
N SER A 94 -7.97 -1.24 -33.80
CA SER A 94 -8.40 -0.87 -32.44
C SER A 94 -7.17 -0.38 -31.68
N GLU A 95 -6.99 0.94 -31.62
CA GLU A 95 -5.94 1.55 -30.81
C GLU A 95 -6.08 1.05 -29.37
N GLU A 96 -5.06 0.36 -28.89
CA GLU A 96 -4.96 -0.11 -27.52
C GLU A 96 -4.85 1.14 -26.63
N VAL A 97 -5.99 1.63 -26.16
CA VAL A 97 -6.05 2.73 -25.20
C VAL A 97 -5.82 2.17 -23.81
N GLU A 98 -4.67 2.51 -23.22
CA GLU A 98 -4.35 2.24 -21.83
C GLU A 98 -4.63 3.48 -20.97
N VAL A 99 -5.12 3.28 -19.75
CA VAL A 99 -5.42 4.36 -18.80
C VAL A 99 -4.61 4.11 -17.53
N ASP A 100 -3.66 4.99 -17.23
CA ASP A 100 -2.81 4.86 -16.05
C ASP A 100 -3.49 5.40 -14.79
N ILE A 101 -3.71 4.53 -13.79
CA ILE A 101 -4.32 4.93 -12.51
C ILE A 101 -3.41 5.89 -11.74
N ASP A 102 -2.10 5.64 -11.73
CA ASP A 102 -1.15 6.47 -10.97
C ASP A 102 -1.15 7.92 -11.50
N GLU A 103 -1.21 8.10 -12.83
CA GLU A 103 -1.29 9.43 -13.44
C GLU A 103 -2.58 10.16 -13.04
N LEU A 104 -3.73 9.47 -12.97
CA LEU A 104 -4.97 10.07 -12.50
C LEU A 104 -4.89 10.47 -11.02
N LEU A 105 -4.25 9.64 -10.18
CA LEU A 105 -4.09 9.91 -8.76
C LEU A 105 -3.16 11.10 -8.51
N ASP A 106 -2.17 11.33 -9.37
CA ASP A 106 -1.27 12.49 -9.33
C ASP A 106 -1.95 13.82 -9.68
N MET A 107 -3.12 13.80 -10.32
CA MET A 107 -3.90 15.02 -10.61
C MET A 107 -4.72 15.46 -9.40
N ASP A 108 -4.73 16.76 -9.09
CA ASP A 108 -5.41 17.30 -7.90
C ASP A 108 -6.93 17.41 -8.03
N ASN A 109 -7.44 17.62 -9.26
CA ASN A 109 -8.84 18.02 -9.47
C ASN A 109 -9.62 17.03 -10.36
N ASP A 110 -10.82 16.65 -9.92
CA ASP A 110 -11.68 15.71 -10.66
C ASP A 110 -12.06 16.23 -12.06
N GLU A 111 -12.19 17.55 -12.25
CA GLU A 111 -12.45 18.13 -13.59
C GLU A 111 -11.28 17.97 -14.56
N GLN A 112 -10.04 17.99 -14.04
CA GLN A 112 -8.85 17.74 -14.85
C GLN A 112 -8.79 16.27 -15.24
N ARG A 113 -8.99 15.36 -14.26
CA ARG A 113 -9.06 13.90 -14.51
C ARG A 113 -10.12 13.55 -15.54
N ARG A 114 -11.31 14.17 -15.45
CA ARG A 114 -12.40 13.99 -16.44
C ARG A 114 -12.00 14.42 -17.84
N ARG A 115 -11.37 15.59 -17.98
CA ARG A 115 -10.91 16.09 -19.28
C ARG A 115 -9.82 15.22 -19.88
N HIS A 116 -8.88 14.76 -19.06
CA HIS A 116 -7.83 13.83 -19.46
C HIS A 116 -8.42 12.52 -20.02
N LEU A 117 -9.32 11.90 -19.25
CA LEU A 117 -10.00 10.67 -19.65
C LEU A 117 -10.87 10.86 -20.91
N GLN A 118 -11.56 12.00 -21.05
CA GLN A 118 -12.32 12.29 -22.27
C GLN A 118 -11.41 12.40 -23.50
N SER A 119 -10.21 12.97 -23.34
CA SER A 119 -9.24 13.08 -24.43
C SER A 119 -8.64 11.73 -24.82
N LEU A 120 -8.39 10.85 -23.87
CA LEU A 120 -7.89 9.49 -24.13
C LEU A 120 -8.96 8.61 -24.80
N LEU A 121 -10.22 8.77 -24.40
CA LEU A 121 -11.32 7.92 -24.84
C LEU A 121 -12.07 8.47 -26.07
N THR A 122 -11.48 9.40 -26.83
CA THR A 122 -12.13 9.94 -28.04
C THR A 122 -12.37 8.89 -29.12
N GLY A 123 -11.54 7.84 -29.16
CA GLY A 123 -11.67 6.70 -30.07
C GLY A 123 -12.66 5.62 -29.62
N ALA A 124 -13.36 5.81 -28.50
CA ALA A 124 -14.31 4.83 -27.98
C ALA A 124 -15.48 4.60 -28.96
N LYS A 125 -15.81 3.33 -29.22
CA LYS A 125 -16.82 2.95 -30.21
C LYS A 125 -18.26 3.03 -29.69
N LYS A 126 -18.45 3.09 -28.36
CA LYS A 126 -19.76 3.21 -27.71
C LYS A 126 -20.28 4.65 -27.63
N SER A 127 -21.51 4.81 -27.16
CA SER A 127 -22.16 6.12 -27.03
C SER A 127 -21.41 7.04 -26.06
N GLN A 128 -21.44 8.35 -26.33
CA GLN A 128 -20.87 9.37 -25.44
C GLN A 128 -21.43 9.32 -24.01
N ASN A 129 -22.65 8.82 -23.84
CA ASN A 129 -23.22 8.61 -22.50
C ASN A 129 -22.56 7.45 -21.75
N ASP A 130 -22.24 6.36 -22.45
CA ASP A 130 -21.55 5.21 -21.86
C ASP A 130 -20.12 5.59 -21.45
N VAL A 131 -19.42 6.36 -22.31
CA VAL A 131 -18.09 6.90 -21.99
C VAL A 131 -18.15 7.80 -20.75
N LYS A 132 -19.12 8.73 -20.68
CA LYS A 132 -19.29 9.58 -19.49
C LYS A 132 -19.60 8.79 -18.24
N LYS A 133 -20.43 7.75 -18.33
CA LYS A 133 -20.74 6.86 -17.20
C LYS A 133 -19.47 6.14 -16.73
N PHE A 134 -18.71 5.55 -17.66
CA PHE A 134 -17.43 4.90 -17.37
C PHE A 134 -16.46 5.85 -16.65
N ILE A 135 -16.31 7.09 -17.13
CA ILE A 135 -15.42 8.08 -16.50
C ILE A 135 -15.85 8.37 -15.06
N ASN A 136 -17.16 8.53 -14.80
CA ASN A 136 -17.63 8.76 -13.44
C ASN A 136 -17.40 7.54 -12.54
N ASP A 137 -17.72 6.34 -13.02
CA ASP A 137 -17.53 5.09 -12.28
C ASP A 137 -16.04 4.86 -11.94
N LEU A 138 -15.13 5.19 -12.88
CA LEU A 138 -13.69 5.12 -12.68
C LEU A 138 -13.20 6.09 -11.60
N LEU A 139 -13.66 7.34 -11.64
CA LEU A 139 -13.28 8.34 -10.64
C LEU A 139 -13.78 7.97 -9.25
N ASP A 140 -14.99 7.42 -9.14
CA ASP A 140 -15.52 6.98 -7.85
C ASP A 140 -14.74 5.78 -7.29
N LYS A 141 -14.26 4.88 -8.15
CA LYS A 141 -13.37 3.79 -7.75
C LYS A 141 -11.98 4.27 -7.37
N ALA A 142 -11.42 5.23 -8.11
CA ALA A 142 -10.10 5.81 -7.83
C ALA A 142 -10.04 6.47 -6.44
N LYS A 143 -11.14 7.09 -5.98
CA LYS A 143 -11.25 7.65 -4.61
C LYS A 143 -11.09 6.64 -3.47
N THR A 144 -11.14 5.34 -3.76
CA THR A 144 -11.02 4.28 -2.75
C THR A 144 -9.58 3.82 -2.51
N LEU A 145 -8.66 4.27 -3.36
CA LEU A 145 -7.22 4.01 -3.33
C LEU A 145 -6.51 5.06 -2.49
#